data_AF-A0A1D9H1Q6-F1
#
_entry.id   AF-A0A1D9H1Q6-F1
#
_cell.length_a   1.000
_cell.length_b   1.000
_cell.length_c   1.000
_cell.angle_alpha   90.00
_cell.angle_beta   90.00
_cell.angle_gamma   90.00
#
_symmetry.space_group_name_H-M   'P 1'
#
loop_
_entity.id
_entity.type
_entity.pdbx_description
1 polymer ?
#
loop_
_entity_poly.entity_id
_entity_poly.type
_entity_poly.pdbx_seq_one_letter_code
_entity_poly.pdbx_strand_id
1 'polypeptide(L)'
;MDAAKLQDKIYAGYAKAAKRIGYIYDVYRPVVAADPLTAKVASLNASFSAQEWSYTRPNLPDKPYWYCLVDGRLTQVGDYLVRGASTHFIAGMQAELPILTVECNAQVWLARPAASDAVGDVGYSGACEHVDSPVLGTPGGPGWPASILFGGRTRRYEPLPASSDEHGYRILLPASMPAQIRAADVLTDDMGRRLIVVGAERTEQLWRLDTTEVHT
;
A
#
# COMPACT_ATOMS: atom_id res chain seq x y z
N MET A 1 14.16 -35.45 0.24
CA MET A 1 14.20 -33.98 0.00
C MET A 1 13.00 -33.43 0.75
N ASP A 2 13.21 -32.59 1.76
CA ASP A 2 12.14 -32.01 2.57
C ASP A 2 11.50 -30.78 1.90
N ALA A 3 10.38 -30.31 2.46
CA ALA A 3 9.60 -29.20 1.94
C ALA A 3 10.38 -27.86 1.96
N ALA A 4 11.19 -27.60 2.99
CA ALA A 4 11.99 -26.38 3.07
C ALA A 4 13.05 -26.32 1.96
N LYS A 5 13.74 -27.43 1.73
CA LYS A 5 14.73 -27.57 0.66
C LYS A 5 14.10 -27.52 -0.74
N LEU A 6 12.83 -27.94 -0.87
CA LEU A 6 12.06 -27.72 -2.09
C LEU A 6 11.78 -26.23 -2.31
N GLN A 7 11.31 -25.53 -1.28
CA GLN A 7 11.05 -24.09 -1.37
C GLN A 7 12.30 -23.30 -1.75
N ASP A 8 13.44 -23.59 -1.15
CA ASP A 8 14.72 -22.96 -1.49
C ASP A 8 15.11 -23.17 -2.95
N LYS A 9 14.84 -24.36 -3.50
CA LYS A 9 15.10 -24.65 -4.92
C LYS A 9 14.14 -23.91 -5.83
N ILE A 10 12.87 -23.77 -5.45
CA ILE A 10 11.88 -22.96 -6.18
C ILE A 10 12.37 -21.51 -6.26
N TYR A 11 12.74 -20.92 -5.12
CA TYR A 11 13.26 -19.55 -5.06
C TYR A 11 14.58 -19.37 -5.81
N ALA A 12 15.49 -20.35 -5.75
CA ALA A 12 16.70 -20.34 -6.57
C ALA A 12 16.37 -20.41 -8.09
N GLY A 13 15.32 -21.13 -8.46
CA GLY A 13 14.78 -21.16 -9.83
C GLY A 13 14.24 -19.79 -10.26
N TYR A 14 13.44 -19.14 -9.41
CA TYR A 14 12.94 -17.79 -9.64
C TYR A 14 14.07 -16.78 -9.81
N ALA A 15 15.10 -16.84 -8.96
CA ALA A 15 16.29 -16.00 -9.06
C ALA A 15 17.01 -16.16 -10.41
N LYS A 16 17.14 -17.40 -10.90
CA LYS A 16 17.76 -17.68 -12.21
C LYS A 16 16.91 -17.18 -13.37
N ALA A 17 15.59 -17.34 -13.31
CA ALA A 17 14.68 -16.85 -14.33
C ALA A 17 14.70 -15.31 -14.38
N ALA A 18 14.58 -14.65 -13.22
CA ALA A 18 14.58 -13.20 -13.11
C ALA A 18 15.88 -12.57 -13.63
N LYS A 19 17.04 -13.22 -13.49
CA LYS A 19 18.29 -12.76 -14.12
C LYS A 19 18.24 -12.67 -15.64
N ARG A 20 17.32 -13.39 -16.30
CA ARG A 20 17.21 -13.43 -17.77
C ARG A 20 16.15 -12.48 -18.31
N ILE A 21 15.03 -12.32 -17.60
CA ILE A 21 13.87 -11.57 -18.09
C ILE A 21 13.51 -10.35 -17.23
N GLY A 22 14.06 -10.27 -16.01
CA GLY A 22 13.74 -9.24 -15.04
C GLY A 22 14.78 -8.12 -14.98
N TYR A 23 14.38 -7.02 -14.38
CA TYR A 23 15.25 -5.87 -14.10
C TYR A 23 15.73 -5.89 -12.66
N ILE A 24 16.77 -5.13 -12.34
CA ILE A 24 17.26 -4.97 -10.96
C ILE A 24 16.30 -4.03 -10.21
N TYR A 25 15.76 -4.52 -9.09
CA TYR A 25 14.98 -3.77 -8.12
C TYR A 25 15.74 -3.73 -6.79
N ASP A 26 15.65 -2.59 -6.13
CA ASP A 26 16.12 -2.45 -4.76
C ASP A 26 15.04 -2.95 -3.80
N VAL A 27 15.44 -3.84 -2.91
CA VAL A 27 14.58 -4.43 -1.88
C VAL A 27 14.68 -3.58 -0.63
N TYR A 28 13.58 -2.97 -0.20
CA TYR A 28 13.49 -2.22 1.04
C TYR A 28 12.62 -2.95 2.04
N ARG A 29 13.05 -2.97 3.29
CA ARG A 29 12.30 -3.56 4.40
C ARG A 29 11.80 -2.44 5.31
N PRO A 30 10.50 -2.11 5.28
CA PRO A 30 9.97 -1.05 6.13
C PRO A 30 10.24 -1.35 7.61
N VAL A 31 10.94 -0.42 8.29
CA VAL A 31 11.26 -0.51 9.72
C VAL A 31 10.76 0.69 10.51
N VAL A 32 10.51 1.82 9.85
CA VAL A 32 10.07 3.08 10.49
C VAL A 32 8.81 3.60 9.83
N ALA A 33 7.90 4.16 10.65
CA ALA A 33 6.62 4.72 10.20
C ALA A 33 6.77 5.97 9.31
N ALA A 34 7.88 6.72 9.47
CA ALA A 34 8.08 7.99 8.80
C ALA A 34 8.47 7.85 7.31
N ASP A 35 9.20 6.79 6.96
CA ASP A 35 9.66 6.51 5.58
C ASP A 35 9.95 5.01 5.38
N PRO A 36 9.15 4.30 4.56
CA PRO A 36 9.33 2.87 4.34
C PRO A 36 10.53 2.49 3.47
N LEU A 37 11.15 3.45 2.75
CA LEU A 37 12.19 3.20 1.75
C LEU A 37 13.61 3.58 2.22
N THR A 38 13.85 3.47 3.53
CA THR A 38 15.15 3.82 4.15
C THR A 38 16.08 2.63 4.33
N ALA A 39 15.53 1.45 4.66
CA ALA A 39 16.32 0.25 4.96
C ALA A 39 16.41 -0.69 3.75
N LYS A 40 17.40 -0.44 2.88
CA LYS A 40 17.71 -1.31 1.75
C LYS A 40 18.37 -2.61 2.23
N VAL A 41 17.82 -3.76 1.83
CA VAL A 41 18.30 -5.10 2.21
C VAL A 41 19.11 -5.75 1.09
N ALA A 42 18.71 -5.56 -0.16
CA ALA A 42 19.37 -6.17 -1.32
C ALA A 42 19.05 -5.42 -2.61
N SER A 43 19.76 -5.75 -3.69
CA SER A 43 19.36 -5.43 -5.06
C SER A 43 19.24 -6.74 -5.83
N LEU A 44 18.03 -7.07 -6.30
CA LEU A 44 17.72 -8.36 -6.90
C LEU A 44 17.07 -8.17 -8.26
N ASN A 45 17.31 -9.10 -9.18
CA ASN A 45 16.50 -9.15 -10.39
C ASN A 45 15.07 -9.58 -10.03
N ALA A 46 14.08 -8.82 -10.50
CA ALA A 46 12.66 -9.13 -10.38
C ALA A 46 11.95 -9.01 -11.74
N SER A 47 11.01 -9.91 -11.99
CA SER A 47 10.12 -9.89 -13.16
C SER A 47 8.68 -10.08 -12.71
N PHE A 48 7.75 -9.37 -13.33
CA PHE A 48 6.34 -9.34 -12.95
C PHE A 48 5.46 -9.87 -14.09
N SER A 49 4.47 -10.68 -13.76
CA SER A 49 3.44 -11.16 -14.68
C SER A 49 2.05 -11.01 -14.07
N ALA A 50 1.07 -10.61 -14.87
CA ALA A 50 -0.30 -10.37 -14.43
C ALA A 50 -1.06 -11.65 -14.05
N GLN A 51 -0.64 -12.81 -14.54
CA GLN A 51 -1.43 -14.03 -14.34
C GLN A 51 -0.62 -15.33 -14.43
N GLU A 52 -0.03 -15.60 -15.58
CA GLU A 52 0.68 -16.85 -15.82
C GLU A 52 2.08 -16.54 -16.31
N TRP A 53 2.97 -17.54 -16.23
CA TRP A 53 4.32 -17.44 -16.79
C TRP A 53 4.35 -17.47 -18.33
N SER A 54 3.18 -17.38 -18.98
CA SER A 54 3.04 -17.30 -20.42
C SER A 54 3.29 -15.89 -20.98
N TYR A 55 3.21 -14.84 -20.15
CA TYR A 55 3.41 -13.43 -20.56
C TYR A 55 2.56 -13.01 -21.77
N THR A 56 1.39 -13.64 -21.94
CA THR A 56 0.53 -13.47 -23.12
C THR A 56 -0.41 -12.26 -23.01
N ARG A 57 -0.65 -11.76 -21.80
CA ARG A 57 -1.59 -10.68 -21.54
C ARG A 57 -0.98 -9.62 -20.62
N PRO A 58 -1.20 -8.32 -20.91
CA PRO A 58 -0.86 -7.25 -19.98
C PRO A 58 -1.77 -7.28 -18.76
N ASN A 59 -1.35 -6.62 -17.68
CA ASN A 59 -2.20 -6.41 -16.52
C ASN A 59 -3.29 -5.37 -16.80
N LEU A 60 -4.38 -5.45 -16.05
CA LEU A 60 -5.50 -4.52 -16.16
C LEU A 60 -5.42 -3.44 -15.06
N PRO A 61 -5.83 -2.19 -15.33
CA PRO A 61 -5.71 -1.09 -14.36
C PRO A 61 -6.48 -1.30 -13.04
N ASP A 62 -7.51 -2.15 -13.04
CA ASP A 62 -8.34 -2.46 -11.87
C ASP A 62 -7.76 -3.59 -10.99
N LYS A 63 -6.65 -4.21 -11.41
CA LYS A 63 -6.03 -5.34 -10.73
C LYS A 63 -4.60 -4.99 -10.34
N PRO A 64 -4.32 -4.71 -9.06
CA PRO A 64 -3.00 -4.29 -8.65
C PRO A 64 -2.04 -5.47 -8.41
N TYR A 65 -2.52 -6.71 -8.57
CA TYR A 65 -1.79 -7.92 -8.20
C TYR A 65 -0.90 -8.42 -9.33
N TRP A 66 0.33 -8.75 -8.97
CA TRP A 66 1.33 -9.26 -9.89
C TRP A 66 2.02 -10.49 -9.29
N TYR A 67 2.23 -11.51 -10.10
CA TYR A 67 3.12 -12.60 -9.76
C TYR A 67 4.57 -12.21 -10.04
N CYS A 68 5.43 -12.41 -9.05
CA CYS A 68 6.80 -11.96 -9.07
C CYS A 68 7.76 -13.15 -9.12
N LEU A 69 8.72 -13.09 -10.05
CA LEU A 69 9.92 -13.91 -10.02
C LEU A 69 11.02 -13.08 -9.37
N VAL A 70 11.37 -13.43 -8.15
CA VAL A 70 12.49 -12.85 -7.38
C VAL A 70 13.07 -13.93 -6.47
N ASP A 71 14.29 -13.74 -5.97
CA ASP A 71 14.89 -14.68 -5.02
C ASP A 71 14.20 -14.59 -3.65
N GLY A 72 13.20 -15.44 -3.44
CA GLY A 72 12.42 -15.49 -2.20
C GLY A 72 13.21 -15.82 -0.94
N ARG A 73 14.48 -16.26 -1.04
CA ARG A 73 15.34 -16.50 0.13
C ARG A 73 15.88 -15.21 0.73
N LEU A 74 15.82 -14.11 -0.02
CA LEU A 74 16.35 -12.79 0.34
C LEU A 74 15.25 -11.75 0.53
N THR A 75 13.98 -12.16 0.47
CA THR A 75 12.82 -11.28 0.59
C THR A 75 11.84 -11.82 1.63
N GLN A 76 10.97 -10.96 2.14
CA GLN A 76 9.85 -11.36 3.00
C GLN A 76 8.57 -10.61 2.63
N VAL A 77 7.43 -11.09 3.14
CA VAL A 77 6.15 -10.38 3.01
C VAL A 77 6.26 -8.99 3.63
N GLY A 78 5.80 -7.99 2.89
CA GLY A 78 5.85 -6.58 3.23
C GLY A 78 7.15 -5.85 2.84
N ASP A 79 8.14 -6.52 2.23
CA ASP A 79 9.27 -5.84 1.59
C ASP A 79 8.77 -5.11 0.32
N TYR A 80 9.36 -3.94 0.04
CA TYR A 80 9.17 -3.21 -1.21
C TYR A 80 10.26 -3.57 -2.23
N LEU A 81 9.85 -3.70 -3.49
CA LEU A 81 10.69 -3.79 -4.67
C LEU A 81 10.57 -2.46 -5.43
N VAL A 82 11.66 -1.68 -5.48
CA VAL A 82 11.65 -0.34 -6.07
C VAL A 82 12.63 -0.25 -7.24
N ARG A 83 12.15 0.28 -8.37
CA ARG A 83 12.97 0.63 -9.53
C ARG A 83 12.39 1.86 -10.23
N GLY A 84 12.98 3.03 -9.98
CA GLY A 84 12.49 4.29 -10.53
C GLY A 84 11.04 4.53 -10.11
N ALA A 85 10.14 4.75 -11.09
CA ALA A 85 8.71 4.91 -10.82
C ALA A 85 7.97 3.59 -10.53
N SER A 86 8.56 2.42 -10.82
CA SER A 86 7.92 1.13 -10.57
C SER A 86 8.19 0.68 -9.15
N THR A 87 7.14 0.63 -8.34
CA THR A 87 7.20 0.21 -6.94
C THR A 87 6.16 -0.88 -6.69
N HIS A 88 6.58 -1.98 -6.08
CA HIS A 88 5.69 -3.05 -5.68
C HIS A 88 6.00 -3.45 -4.23
N PHE A 89 5.02 -3.89 -3.46
CA PHE A 89 5.29 -4.60 -2.20
C PHE A 89 4.94 -6.08 -2.31
N ILE A 90 5.66 -6.91 -1.57
CA ILE A 90 5.39 -8.35 -1.49
C ILE A 90 4.19 -8.58 -0.57
N ALA A 91 3.09 -9.04 -1.13
CA ALA A 91 1.87 -9.33 -0.38
C ALA A 91 1.83 -10.80 0.08
N GLY A 92 2.46 -11.73 -0.63
CA GLY A 92 2.37 -13.15 -0.27
C GLY A 92 3.54 -13.99 -0.74
N MET A 93 3.99 -14.89 0.13
CA MET A 93 5.04 -15.88 -0.15
C MET A 93 4.61 -17.25 0.38
N GLN A 94 3.44 -17.72 -0.05
CA GLN A 94 2.95 -19.05 0.35
C GLN A 94 3.86 -20.14 -0.21
N ALA A 95 4.06 -21.21 0.55
CA ALA A 95 4.89 -22.33 0.13
C ALA A 95 4.36 -22.92 -1.19
N GLU A 96 5.29 -23.26 -2.09
CA GLU A 96 5.05 -23.89 -3.39
C GLU A 96 4.27 -23.03 -4.42
N LEU A 97 3.76 -21.87 -4.01
CA LEU A 97 3.04 -20.93 -4.86
C LEU A 97 3.95 -19.78 -5.34
N PRO A 98 3.58 -19.12 -6.46
CA PRO A 98 4.22 -17.88 -6.89
C PRO A 98 4.23 -16.81 -5.80
N ILE A 99 5.29 -15.99 -5.78
CA ILE A 99 5.35 -14.81 -4.93
C ILE A 99 4.32 -13.80 -5.47
N LEU A 100 3.42 -13.34 -4.61
CA LEU A 100 2.41 -12.35 -4.92
C LEU A 100 2.91 -10.97 -4.50
N THR A 101 2.78 -10.00 -5.41
CA THR A 101 3.14 -8.61 -5.20
C THR A 101 1.96 -7.70 -5.55
N VAL A 102 1.97 -6.49 -5.01
CA VAL A 102 0.98 -5.46 -5.29
C VAL A 102 1.70 -4.24 -5.82
N GLU A 103 1.29 -3.73 -6.96
CA GLU A 103 1.81 -2.51 -7.58
C GLU A 103 1.31 -1.26 -6.85
N CYS A 104 2.25 -0.36 -6.54
CA CYS A 104 1.96 0.92 -5.94
C CYS A 104 1.88 2.01 -7.01
N ASN A 105 0.75 2.69 -7.08
CA ASN A 105 0.48 3.75 -8.06
C ASN A 105 0.44 5.16 -7.44
N ALA A 106 0.53 5.27 -6.12
CA ALA A 106 0.51 6.54 -5.41
C ALA A 106 1.34 6.46 -4.11
N GLN A 107 1.64 7.63 -3.53
CA GLN A 107 2.11 7.74 -2.14
C GLN A 107 1.00 8.24 -1.23
N VAL A 108 0.98 7.75 0.02
CA VAL A 108 0.00 8.15 1.01
C VAL A 108 0.63 8.53 2.35
N TRP A 109 0.01 9.49 3.03
CA TRP A 109 0.31 9.90 4.40
C TRP A 109 -0.93 9.66 5.25
N LEU A 110 -0.73 9.14 6.47
CA LEU A 110 -1.82 8.91 7.41
C LEU A 110 -1.63 9.85 8.59
N ALA A 111 -2.67 10.60 8.90
CA ALA A 111 -2.74 11.42 10.10
C ALA A 111 -3.97 11.04 10.92
N ARG A 112 -3.86 11.15 12.23
CA ARG A 112 -4.97 10.93 13.16
C ARG A 112 -5.50 12.26 13.63
N PRO A 113 -6.80 12.53 13.41
CA PRO A 113 -7.45 13.73 13.94
C PRO A 113 -7.25 13.85 15.44
N ALA A 114 -6.83 15.02 15.91
CA ALA A 114 -6.75 15.30 17.33
C ALA A 114 -8.17 15.45 17.91
N ALA A 115 -8.38 14.97 19.13
CA ALA A 115 -9.60 15.28 19.88
C ALA A 115 -9.58 16.76 20.29
N SER A 116 -10.72 17.44 20.24
CA SER A 116 -10.83 18.80 20.77
C SER A 116 -10.90 18.77 22.29
N ASP A 117 -9.85 19.23 22.97
CA ASP A 117 -9.83 19.37 24.43
C ASP A 117 -10.65 20.58 24.93
N ALA A 118 -11.18 21.41 24.03
CA ALA A 118 -11.97 22.58 24.38
C ALA A 118 -13.47 22.26 24.47
N VAL A 119 -13.97 22.07 25.70
CA VAL A 119 -15.39 22.35 25.98
C VAL A 119 -15.49 23.87 26.01
N GLY A 120 -16.10 24.47 24.97
CA GLY A 120 -16.28 25.92 24.92
C GLY A 120 -17.08 26.41 26.12
N ASP A 121 -16.55 27.37 26.88
CA ASP A 121 -17.29 28.10 27.92
C ASP A 121 -18.39 29.01 27.31
N VAL A 122 -18.45 29.11 25.97
CA VAL A 122 -19.55 29.64 25.18
C VAL A 122 -19.75 28.71 23.98
N GLY A 123 -20.99 28.26 23.75
CA GLY A 123 -21.38 27.19 22.80
C GLY A 123 -21.22 27.47 21.30
N TYR A 124 -20.11 28.09 20.90
CA TYR A 124 -19.64 28.17 19.51
C TYR A 124 -18.15 27.82 19.48
N SER A 125 -17.83 26.55 19.23
CA SER A 125 -16.44 26.16 18.93
C SER A 125 -16.19 26.30 17.43
N GLY A 126 -15.49 27.38 17.03
CA GLY A 126 -14.77 27.39 15.76
C GLY A 126 -13.63 26.37 15.83
N ALA A 127 -13.34 25.70 14.73
CA ALA A 127 -12.24 24.74 14.62
C ALA A 127 -10.94 25.39 15.13
N CYS A 128 -10.55 25.10 16.37
CA CYS A 128 -9.22 25.42 16.84
C CYS A 128 -8.23 24.68 15.94
N GLU A 129 -7.08 25.30 15.69
CA GLU A 129 -5.98 24.78 14.86
C GLU A 129 -5.47 23.46 15.46
N HIS A 130 -6.21 22.38 15.22
CA HIS A 130 -5.88 21.04 15.66
C HIS A 130 -4.88 20.48 14.67
N VAL A 131 -3.65 20.29 15.15
CA VAL A 131 -2.61 19.63 14.39
C VAL A 131 -2.88 18.14 14.42
N ASP A 132 -3.29 17.58 13.28
CA ASP A 132 -3.44 16.14 13.12
C ASP A 132 -2.10 15.45 13.44
N SER A 133 -2.15 14.38 14.24
CA SER A 133 -0.95 13.65 14.63
C SER A 133 -0.52 12.70 13.51
N PRO A 134 0.71 12.82 12.95
CA PRO A 134 1.15 11.92 11.88
C PRO A 134 1.31 10.50 12.40
N VAL A 135 0.72 9.55 11.68
CA VAL A 135 0.78 8.10 11.97
C VAL A 135 1.67 7.37 10.97
N LEU A 136 1.58 7.73 9.69
CA LEU A 136 2.42 7.18 8.62
C LEU A 136 2.88 8.28 7.67
N GLY A 137 4.12 8.15 7.24
CA GLY A 137 4.79 9.16 6.42
C GLY A 137 5.15 10.37 7.24
N THR A 138 5.97 11.24 6.64
CA THR A 138 6.29 12.54 7.22
C THR A 138 5.47 13.60 6.47
N PRO A 139 4.64 14.42 7.14
CA PRO A 139 3.89 15.48 6.48
C PRO A 139 4.81 16.39 5.65
N GLY A 140 4.51 16.58 4.36
CA GLY A 140 5.36 17.34 3.43
C GLY A 140 6.70 16.67 3.08
N GLY A 141 6.92 15.43 3.53
CA GLY A 141 8.11 14.61 3.28
C GLY A 141 7.73 13.26 2.66
N PRO A 142 8.53 12.19 2.87
CA PRO A 142 8.27 10.89 2.26
C PRO A 142 6.93 10.30 2.70
N GLY A 143 6.15 9.81 1.72
CA GLY A 143 4.92 9.06 1.92
C GLY A 143 5.12 7.56 1.78
N TRP A 144 4.11 6.78 2.15
CA TRP A 144 4.10 5.33 1.97
C TRP A 144 3.62 4.96 0.56
N PRO A 145 4.39 4.21 -0.24
CA PRO A 145 3.90 3.73 -1.52
C PRO A 145 2.72 2.76 -1.30
N ALA A 146 1.60 3.04 -1.97
CA ALA A 146 0.36 2.31 -1.84
C ALA A 146 -0.30 2.07 -3.19
N SER A 147 -1.22 1.11 -3.23
CA SER A 147 -2.11 0.91 -4.37
C SER A 147 -3.48 1.51 -4.06
N ILE A 148 -3.90 2.50 -4.84
CA ILE A 148 -5.21 3.14 -4.75
C ILE A 148 -6.06 2.70 -5.94
N LEU A 149 -7.22 2.12 -5.65
CA LEU A 149 -8.20 1.68 -6.64
C LEU A 149 -9.54 2.37 -6.38
N PHE A 150 -10.32 2.55 -7.43
CA PHE A 150 -11.75 2.80 -7.25
C PHE A 150 -12.41 1.58 -6.63
N GLY A 151 -13.19 1.80 -5.58
CA GLY A 151 -13.88 0.72 -4.88
C GLY A 151 -14.23 1.10 -3.45
N GLY A 152 -15.25 0.45 -2.89
CA GLY A 152 -15.79 0.80 -1.57
C GLY A 152 -17.20 1.36 -1.67
N ARG A 153 -17.68 1.95 -0.57
CA ARG A 153 -19.06 2.43 -0.48
C ARG A 153 -19.19 3.83 -1.07
N THR A 154 -19.95 3.96 -2.16
CA THR A 154 -20.39 5.25 -2.68
C THR A 154 -21.39 5.89 -1.72
N ARG A 155 -21.22 7.18 -1.43
CA ARG A 155 -22.24 7.98 -0.73
C ARG A 155 -23.03 8.76 -1.76
N ARG A 156 -24.36 8.62 -1.68
CA ARG A 156 -25.28 9.40 -2.50
C ARG A 156 -25.67 10.65 -1.76
N TYR A 157 -25.58 11.79 -2.45
CA TYR A 157 -26.10 13.04 -1.95
C TYR A 157 -27.51 13.30 -2.45
N GLU A 158 -28.22 14.16 -1.72
CA GLU A 158 -29.48 14.73 -2.17
C GLU A 158 -29.23 15.62 -3.39
N PRO A 159 -30.13 15.64 -4.41
CA PRO A 159 -29.86 16.29 -5.69
C PRO A 159 -29.89 17.81 -5.57
N LEU A 160 -28.76 18.37 -5.12
CA LEU A 160 -28.45 19.78 -5.24
C LEU A 160 -27.79 20.03 -6.60
N PRO A 161 -27.91 21.23 -7.20
CA PRO A 161 -27.43 21.50 -8.56
C PRO A 161 -25.93 21.22 -8.79
N ALA A 162 -25.12 21.16 -7.73
CA ALA A 162 -23.70 20.86 -7.77
C ALA A 162 -23.30 19.61 -6.96
N SER A 163 -24.26 18.83 -6.45
CA SER A 163 -23.94 17.59 -5.73
C SER A 163 -23.60 16.48 -6.72
N SER A 164 -22.44 15.84 -6.55
CA SER A 164 -22.11 14.57 -7.18
C SER A 164 -22.06 13.47 -6.13
N ASP A 165 -22.30 12.22 -6.55
CA ASP A 165 -22.05 11.07 -5.70
C ASP A 165 -20.56 10.99 -5.34
N GLU A 166 -20.25 10.79 -4.06
CA GLU A 166 -18.88 10.58 -3.59
C GLU A 166 -18.48 9.12 -3.82
N HIS A 167 -17.41 8.93 -4.60
CA HIS A 167 -16.87 7.59 -4.84
C HIS A 167 -15.98 7.13 -3.68
N GLY A 168 -16.09 5.85 -3.34
CA GLY A 168 -15.16 5.20 -2.43
C GLY A 168 -13.86 4.83 -3.13
N TYR A 169 -12.78 4.81 -2.35
CA TYR A 169 -11.49 4.29 -2.77
C TYR A 169 -11.04 3.13 -1.88
N ARG A 170 -10.41 2.14 -2.51
CA ARG A 170 -9.75 1.03 -1.82
C ARG A 170 -8.24 1.22 -1.86
N ILE A 171 -7.63 1.22 -0.68
CA ILE A 171 -6.19 1.42 -0.54
C ILE A 171 -5.54 0.15 0.00
N LEU A 172 -4.48 -0.29 -0.65
CA LEU A 172 -3.68 -1.44 -0.23
C LEU A 172 -2.29 -0.98 0.24
N LEU A 173 -1.91 -1.44 1.43
CA LEU A 173 -0.64 -1.15 2.09
C LEU A 173 0.02 -2.47 2.54
N PRO A 174 1.36 -2.51 2.70
CA PRO A 174 2.06 -3.73 3.10
C PRO A 174 1.73 -4.14 4.54
N ALA A 175 1.66 -5.44 4.82
CA ALA A 175 1.39 -5.96 6.17
C ALA A 175 2.50 -5.64 7.20
N SER A 176 3.71 -5.32 6.73
CA SER A 176 4.90 -4.93 7.52
C SER A 176 4.81 -3.53 8.11
N MET A 177 3.81 -2.74 7.71
CA MET A 177 3.60 -1.39 8.22
C MET A 177 3.50 -1.38 9.76
N PRO A 178 4.30 -0.54 10.46
CA PRO A 178 4.46 -0.62 11.91
C PRO A 178 3.31 0.02 12.72
N ALA A 179 2.38 0.70 12.06
CA ALA A 179 1.29 1.41 12.72
C ALA A 179 -0.04 0.64 12.67
N GLN A 180 -0.94 0.95 13.60
CA GLN A 180 -2.32 0.49 13.55
C GLN A 180 -3.22 1.59 12.95
N ILE A 181 -3.91 1.24 11.87
CA ILE A 181 -4.88 2.11 11.22
C ILE A 181 -6.22 1.95 11.93
N ARG A 182 -6.86 3.08 12.22
CA ARG A 182 -8.18 3.14 12.85
C ARG A 182 -9.20 3.74 11.89
N ALA A 183 -10.47 3.43 12.13
CA ALA A 183 -11.55 4.19 11.52
C ALA A 183 -11.43 5.67 11.93
N ALA A 184 -11.79 6.56 11.02
CA ALA A 184 -11.63 8.02 11.13
C ALA A 184 -10.19 8.56 11.07
N ASP A 185 -9.17 7.73 10.90
CA ASP A 185 -7.87 8.26 10.47
C ASP A 185 -8.00 8.87 9.06
N VAL A 186 -7.24 9.93 8.79
CA VAL A 186 -7.27 10.69 7.53
C VAL A 186 -6.04 10.33 6.70
N LEU A 187 -6.28 9.82 5.50
CA LEU A 187 -5.28 9.61 4.47
C LEU A 187 -5.20 10.83 3.57
N THR A 188 -3.99 11.25 3.25
CA THR A 188 -3.72 12.20 2.17
C THR A 188 -2.90 11.47 1.12
N ASP A 189 -3.21 11.63 -0.16
CA ASP A 189 -2.40 11.07 -1.25
C ASP A 189 -1.48 12.12 -1.88
N ASP A 190 -0.66 11.70 -2.84
CA ASP A 190 0.29 12.55 -3.56
C ASP A 190 -0.38 13.56 -4.50
N MET A 191 -1.65 13.36 -4.82
CA MET A 191 -2.50 14.34 -5.51
C MET A 191 -3.12 15.38 -4.56
N GLY A 192 -2.91 15.25 -3.25
CA GLY A 192 -3.46 16.13 -2.22
C GLY A 192 -4.92 15.83 -1.85
N ARG A 193 -5.50 14.72 -2.31
CA ARG A 193 -6.85 14.29 -1.93
C ARG A 193 -6.86 13.83 -0.48
N ARG A 194 -7.89 14.24 0.26
CA ARG A 194 -8.12 13.80 1.65
C ARG A 194 -9.19 12.72 1.67
N LEU A 195 -8.84 11.57 2.23
CA LEU A 195 -9.65 10.37 2.30
C LEU A 195 -9.83 9.98 3.76
N ILE A 196 -11.07 9.77 4.21
CA ILE A 196 -11.33 9.24 5.54
C ILE A 196 -11.38 7.71 5.49
N VAL A 197 -10.70 7.06 6.43
CA VAL A 197 -10.77 5.61 6.61
C VAL A 197 -12.12 5.23 7.23
N VAL A 198 -12.94 4.51 6.46
CA VAL A 198 -14.24 3.99 6.89
C VAL A 198 -14.08 2.59 7.49
N GLY A 199 -13.23 1.77 6.88
CA GLY A 199 -12.92 0.43 7.35
C GLY A 199 -11.46 0.10 7.09
N ALA A 200 -10.83 -0.59 8.05
CA ALA A 200 -9.47 -1.06 7.95
C ALA A 200 -9.42 -2.55 8.29
N GLU A 201 -8.89 -3.34 7.37
CA GLU A 201 -8.68 -4.78 7.54
C GLU A 201 -7.20 -5.08 7.42
N ARG A 202 -6.67 -5.81 8.40
CA ARG A 202 -5.31 -6.35 8.35
C ARG A 202 -5.38 -7.85 8.15
N THR A 203 -4.70 -8.32 7.12
CA THR A 203 -4.42 -9.74 6.89
C THR A 203 -2.93 -9.98 7.06
N GLU A 204 -2.51 -11.25 7.03
CA GLU A 204 -1.08 -11.60 6.99
C GLU A 204 -0.39 -11.10 5.71
N GLN A 205 -1.17 -10.83 4.66
CA GLN A 205 -0.66 -10.43 3.35
C GLN A 205 -0.54 -8.91 3.20
N LEU A 206 -1.59 -8.19 3.59
CA LEU A 206 -1.70 -6.75 3.40
C LEU A 206 -2.70 -6.08 4.34
N TRP A 207 -2.63 -4.77 4.39
CA TRP A 207 -3.70 -3.89 4.86
C TRP A 207 -4.61 -3.52 3.70
N ARG A 208 -5.91 -3.70 3.88
CA ARG A 208 -6.96 -3.25 2.96
C ARG A 208 -7.82 -2.20 3.66
N LEU A 209 -7.87 -1.02 3.07
CA LEU A 209 -8.65 0.10 3.59
C LEU A 209 -9.77 0.42 2.61
N ASP A 210 -10.97 0.60 3.13
CA ASP A 210 -12.07 1.23 2.40
C ASP A 210 -12.20 2.67 2.91
N THR A 211 -12.11 3.61 1.98
CA THR A 211 -12.04 5.05 2.26
C THR A 211 -13.05 5.83 1.43
N THR A 212 -13.43 7.01 1.90
CA THR A 212 -14.27 7.96 1.16
C THR A 212 -13.60 9.32 1.12
N GLU A 213 -13.69 9.98 -0.02
CA GLU A 213 -13.17 11.33 -0.18
C GLU A 213 -13.94 12.32 0.68
N VAL A 214 -13.21 13.29 1.24
CA VAL A 214 -13.81 14.37 2.04
C VAL A 214 -13.45 15.69 1.40
N HIS A 215 -14.48 16.39 0.96
CA HIS A 215 -14.39 17.75 0.46
C HIS A 215 -14.52 18.71 1.66
N THR A 216 -13.46 19.47 1.93
CA THR A 216 -13.48 20.60 2.87
C THR A 216 -13.75 21.89 2.15
#